data_AF-A0A645CGN2-F1
#
_entry.id   AF-A0A645CGN2-F1
#
_cell.length_a   1.000
_cell.length_b   1.000
_cell.length_c   1.000
_cell.angle_alpha   90.00
_cell.angle_beta   90.00
_cell.angle_gamma   90.00
#
_symmetry.space_group_name_H-M   'P 1'
#
loop_
_entity.id
_entity.type
_entity.pdbx_description
1 polymer ?
#
loop_
_entity_poly.entity_id
_entity_poly.type
_entity_poly.pdbx_seq_one_letter_code
_entity_poly.pdbx_strand_id
1 'polypeptide(L)'
;MRGSEAYAALEAALTGIGVLTTIHATSCDAAYRRMVALCKRAVDMSDETLMAYVTEAYPLVAFCKQLENKQRRIMEIMECEILPDGTRNFRPLFRYHVTENRMEQGKFIITGEYGSVQPISESLQRRLLENGMPQTTLSRILSMGGEAA
;
A
#
# COMPACT_ATOMS: atom_id res chain seq x y z
N MET A 1 -0.78 2.07 14.13
CA MET A 1 0.28 2.91 14.73
C MET A 1 -0.15 4.37 14.74
N ARG A 2 0.15 5.06 15.82
CA ARG A 2 -0.28 6.41 16.20
C ARG A 2 0.87 7.24 16.82
N GLY A 3 1.99 6.63 17.20
CA GLY A 3 3.12 7.30 17.87
C GLY A 3 4.49 6.69 17.54
N SER A 4 5.40 6.77 18.52
CA SER A 4 6.79 6.32 18.40
C SER A 4 6.94 4.81 18.18
N GLU A 5 5.91 4.01 18.47
CA GLU A 5 5.91 2.57 18.18
C GLU A 5 6.03 2.26 16.68
N ALA A 6 5.77 3.26 15.81
CA ALA A 6 6.01 3.14 14.38
C ALA A 6 7.47 2.84 14.05
N TYR A 7 8.42 3.40 14.80
CA TYR A 7 9.83 3.16 14.57
C TYR A 7 10.23 1.74 14.97
N ALA A 8 9.76 1.24 16.12
CA ALA A 8 10.01 -0.14 16.53
C ALA A 8 9.42 -1.17 15.54
N ALA A 9 8.23 -0.89 14.99
CA ALA A 9 7.64 -1.72 13.95
C ALA A 9 8.43 -1.68 12.63
N LEU A 10 8.99 -0.51 12.27
CA LEU A 10 9.89 -0.36 11.14
C LEU A 10 11.18 -1.15 11.34
N GLU A 11 11.83 -1.04 12.50
CA GLU A 11 13.04 -1.80 12.82
C GLU A 11 12.79 -3.32 12.75
N ALA A 12 11.67 -3.79 13.33
CA ALA A 12 11.28 -5.19 13.21
C ALA A 12 11.15 -5.62 11.74
N ALA A 13 10.49 -4.82 10.91
CA ALA A 13 10.31 -5.11 9.48
C ALA A 13 11.65 -5.18 8.72
N LEU A 14 12.59 -4.29 9.02
CA LEU A 14 13.93 -4.26 8.40
C LEU A 14 14.80 -5.47 8.79
N THR A 15 14.49 -6.15 9.91
CA THR A 15 15.17 -7.41 10.31
C THR A 15 14.57 -8.66 9.66
N GLY A 16 13.66 -8.50 8.70
CA GLY A 16 13.02 -9.62 7.99
C GLY A 16 11.77 -10.17 8.69
N ILE A 17 11.31 -9.56 9.79
CA ILE A 17 10.05 -9.93 10.43
C ILE A 17 8.90 -9.39 9.58
N GLY A 18 7.95 -10.27 9.21
CA GLY A 18 6.73 -9.82 8.54
C GLY A 18 5.89 -8.92 9.45
N VAL A 19 5.73 -7.65 9.08
CA VAL A 19 4.93 -6.68 9.85
C VAL A 19 3.70 -6.25 9.05
N LEU A 20 2.53 -6.44 9.65
CA LEU A 20 1.26 -5.89 9.19
C LEU A 20 0.74 -4.89 10.22
N THR A 21 0.33 -3.71 9.76
CA THR A 21 -0.12 -2.63 10.64
C THR A 21 -1.16 -1.76 9.96
N THR A 22 -1.82 -0.91 10.74
CA THR A 22 -2.77 0.08 10.24
C THR A 22 -2.32 1.48 10.62
N ILE A 23 -2.56 2.45 9.74
CA ILE A 23 -2.20 3.85 9.97
C ILE A 23 -3.29 4.76 9.40
N HIS A 24 -3.53 5.90 10.06
CA HIS A 24 -4.47 6.88 9.54
C HIS A 24 -3.80 7.70 8.43
N ALA A 25 -4.24 7.50 7.20
CA ALA A 25 -3.79 8.22 6.02
C ALA A 25 -4.95 8.42 5.03
N THR A 26 -4.81 9.36 4.10
CA THR A 26 -5.84 9.72 3.11
C THR A 26 -5.61 9.12 1.72
N SER A 27 -4.48 8.45 1.53
CA SER A 27 -4.11 7.70 0.32
C SER A 27 -2.94 6.76 0.63
N CYS A 28 -2.57 5.90 -0.31
CA CYS A 28 -1.38 5.06 -0.19
C CYS A 28 -0.09 5.90 -0.05
N ASP A 29 0.13 6.92 -0.89
CA ASP A 29 1.29 7.82 -0.78
C ASP A 29 1.34 8.58 0.54
N ALA A 30 0.18 9.00 1.05
CA ALA A 30 0.09 9.69 2.33
C ALA A 30 0.46 8.75 3.50
N ALA A 31 0.28 7.44 3.36
CA ALA A 31 0.63 6.47 4.40
C ALA A 31 2.14 6.45 4.67
N TYR A 32 2.98 6.52 3.63
CA TYR A 32 4.44 6.57 3.81
C TYR A 32 4.89 7.85 4.51
N ARG A 33 4.41 9.02 4.06
CA ARG A 33 4.70 10.31 4.73
C ARG A 33 4.22 10.31 6.18
N ARG A 34 3.08 9.68 6.46
CA ARG A 34 2.57 9.54 7.83
C ARG A 34 3.47 8.64 8.67
N MET A 35 3.96 7.53 8.10
CA MET A 35 4.89 6.63 8.78
C MET A 35 6.18 7.35 9.15
N VAL A 36 6.77 8.11 8.21
CA VAL A 36 7.95 8.94 8.47
C VAL A 36 7.69 9.90 9.62
N ALA A 37 6.59 10.66 9.59
CA ALA A 37 6.23 11.59 10.65
C ALA A 37 6.03 10.92 12.03
N LEU A 38 5.59 9.66 12.06
CA LEU A 38 5.50 8.91 13.31
C LEU A 38 6.87 8.44 13.79
N CYS A 39 7.73 7.95 12.90
CA CYS A 39 9.08 7.48 13.23
C CYS A 39 9.95 8.62 13.78
N LYS A 40 9.82 9.83 13.25
CA LYS A 40 10.53 11.03 13.76
C LYS A 40 10.22 11.39 15.22
N ARG A 41 9.17 10.79 15.82
CA ARG A 41 8.89 10.95 17.25
C ARG A 41 9.82 10.12 18.14
N ALA A 42 10.50 9.13 17.55
CA ALA A 42 11.37 8.19 18.25
C ALA A 42 12.86 8.39 17.92
N VAL A 43 13.17 8.87 16.71
CA VAL A 43 14.54 8.96 16.20
C VAL A 43 14.78 10.28 15.46
N ASP A 44 16.01 10.79 15.56
CA ASP A 44 16.47 11.95 14.81
C ASP A 44 17.19 11.49 13.52
N MET A 45 16.41 11.31 12.45
CA MET A 45 16.86 10.96 11.11
C MET A 45 16.19 11.88 10.09
N SER A 46 16.83 12.07 8.93
CA SER A 46 16.25 12.86 7.86
C SER A 46 14.97 12.19 7.30
N ASP A 47 14.05 13.02 6.79
CA ASP A 47 12.83 12.52 6.13
C ASP A 47 13.16 11.61 4.96
N GLU A 48 14.25 11.89 4.24
CA GLU A 48 14.73 11.11 3.10
C GLU A 48 15.19 9.72 3.54
N THR A 49 16.01 9.64 4.59
CA THR A 49 16.49 8.35 5.15
C THR A 49 15.32 7.53 5.69
N LEU A 50 14.41 8.15 6.45
CA LEU A 50 13.23 7.45 6.96
C LEU A 50 12.30 7.02 5.84
N MET A 51 12.11 7.84 4.80
CA MET A 51 11.31 7.46 3.64
C MET A 51 11.90 6.22 2.97
N ALA A 52 13.23 6.17 2.80
CA ALA A 52 13.92 5.00 2.24
C ALA A 52 13.59 3.72 3.02
N TYR A 53 13.81 3.74 4.34
CA TYR A 53 13.54 2.61 5.21
C TYR A 53 12.07 2.20 5.21
N VAL A 54 11.16 3.17 5.30
CA VAL A 54 9.72 2.91 5.29
C VAL A 54 9.27 2.24 3.99
N THR A 55 9.74 2.73 2.84
CA THR A 55 9.36 2.16 1.54
C THR A 55 9.93 0.77 1.29
N GLU A 56 11.10 0.46 1.86
CA GLU A 56 11.72 -0.87 1.78
C GLU A 56 11.01 -1.89 2.69
N ALA A 57 10.69 -1.47 3.92
CA ALA A 57 10.02 -2.29 4.92
C ALA A 57 8.56 -2.62 4.55
N TYR A 58 7.85 -1.65 3.98
CA TYR A 58 6.43 -1.76 3.65
C TYR A 58 6.20 -1.62 2.14
N PRO A 59 6.51 -2.65 1.33
CA PRO A 59 6.38 -2.55 -0.12
C PRO A 59 4.93 -2.50 -0.61
N LEU A 60 3.94 -2.82 0.23
CA LEU A 60 2.52 -2.84 -0.11
C LEU A 60 1.70 -1.99 0.86
N VAL A 61 0.79 -1.18 0.32
CA VAL A 61 -0.16 -0.38 1.08
C VAL A 61 -1.56 -0.59 0.52
N ALA A 62 -2.53 -0.85 1.39
CA ALA A 62 -3.95 -0.89 1.04
C ALA A 62 -4.68 0.27 1.72
N PHE A 63 -5.31 1.14 0.92
CA PHE A 63 -6.05 2.28 1.42
C PHE A 63 -7.55 1.97 1.50
N CYS A 64 -8.10 1.98 2.71
CA CYS A 64 -9.51 1.78 2.97
C CYS A 64 -10.22 3.10 3.29
N LYS A 65 -11.36 3.36 2.64
CA LYS A 65 -12.21 4.54 2.88
C LYS A 65 -13.64 4.13 3.23
N GLN A 66 -14.25 4.83 4.18
CA GLN A 66 -15.72 4.82 4.32
C GLN A 66 -16.30 5.88 3.38
N LEU A 67 -17.13 5.46 2.44
CA LEU A 67 -17.84 6.32 1.51
C LEU A 67 -19.04 7.00 2.19
N GLU A 68 -19.63 7.98 1.51
CA GLU A 68 -20.70 8.82 2.04
C GLU A 68 -21.99 8.02 2.28
N ASN A 69 -22.18 6.93 1.54
CA ASN A 69 -23.23 5.92 1.77
C ASN A 69 -22.92 4.96 2.95
N LYS A 70 -21.88 5.25 3.74
CA LYS A 70 -21.38 4.49 4.91
C LYS A 70 -20.75 3.12 4.60
N GLN A 71 -20.66 2.72 3.34
CA GLN A 71 -19.96 1.49 2.95
C GLN A 71 -18.44 1.68 3.04
N ARG A 72 -17.72 0.64 3.47
CA ARG A 72 -16.25 0.62 3.43
C ARG A 72 -15.77 -0.08 2.17
N ARG A 73 -14.78 0.51 1.52
CA ARG A 73 -14.15 0.00 0.30
C ARG A 73 -12.63 0.13 0.41
N ILE A 74 -11.91 -0.83 -0.17
CA ILE A 74 -10.48 -0.67 -0.47
C ILE A 74 -10.43 0.20 -1.71
N MET A 75 -10.01 1.44 -1.58
CA MET A 75 -9.98 2.38 -2.70
C MET A 75 -8.79 2.10 -3.62
N GLU A 76 -7.68 1.67 -3.05
CA GLU A 76 -6.44 1.41 -3.78
C GLU A 76 -5.59 0.38 -3.02
N ILE A 77 -4.91 -0.47 -3.77
CA ILE A 77 -3.75 -1.24 -3.31
C ILE A 77 -2.57 -0.77 -4.15
N MET A 78 -1.48 -0.39 -3.50
CA MET A 78 -0.29 0.16 -4.16
C MET A 78 0.95 -0.57 -3.70
N GLU A 79 1.82 -0.86 -4.65
CA GLU A 79 3.18 -1.31 -4.44
C GLU A 79 4.16 -0.13 -4.49
N CYS A 80 5.21 -0.15 -3.66
CA CYS A 80 6.40 0.68 -3.88
C CYS A 80 7.54 -0.21 -4.41
N GLU A 81 7.82 -0.10 -5.69
CA GLU A 81 8.96 -0.75 -6.34
C GLU A 81 10.20 0.15 -6.19
N ILE A 82 11.32 -0.42 -5.75
CA ILE A 82 12.61 0.26 -5.72
C ILE A 82 13.37 -0.12 -6.99
N LEU A 83 13.64 0.86 -7.84
CA LEU A 83 14.33 0.68 -9.12
C LEU A 83 15.84 0.51 -8.93
N PRO A 84 16.58 -0.04 -9.92
CA PRO A 84 18.03 -0.25 -9.80
C PRO A 84 18.85 1.02 -9.55
N ASP A 85 18.33 2.20 -9.92
CA ASP A 85 18.95 3.51 -9.67
C ASP A 85 18.60 4.08 -8.28
N GLY A 86 17.87 3.33 -7.46
CA GLY A 86 17.42 3.73 -6.12
C GLY A 86 16.17 4.63 -6.11
N THR A 87 15.61 4.96 -7.28
CA THR A 87 14.34 5.70 -7.34
C THR A 87 13.16 4.80 -6.99
N ARG A 88 12.05 5.40 -6.57
CA ARG A 88 10.84 4.67 -6.16
C ARG A 88 9.77 4.83 -7.22
N ASN A 89 9.19 3.72 -7.62
CA ASN A 89 8.05 3.65 -8.52
C ASN A 89 6.81 3.24 -7.70
N PHE A 90 5.88 4.17 -7.53
CA PHE A 90 4.62 3.92 -6.84
C PHE A 90 3.59 3.36 -7.82
N ARG A 91 3.26 2.09 -7.61
CA ARG A 91 2.61 1.18 -8.55
C ARG A 91 1.21 0.82 -8.07
N PRO A 92 0.14 1.49 -8.53
CA PRO A 92 -1.22 1.13 -8.14
C PRO A 92 -1.54 -0.24 -8.73
N LEU A 93 -1.77 -1.27 -7.92
CA LEU A 93 -2.08 -2.62 -8.39
C LEU A 93 -3.56 -2.81 -8.65
N PHE A 94 -4.39 -2.24 -7.78
CA PHE A 94 -5.85 -2.33 -7.83
C PHE A 94 -6.46 -1.01 -7.43
N ARG A 95 -7.59 -0.65 -8.05
CA ARG A 95 -8.37 0.54 -7.69
C ARG A 95 -9.87 0.24 -7.68
N TYR A 96 -10.58 0.92 -6.78
CA TYR A 96 -12.03 0.99 -6.83
C TYR A 96 -12.44 2.25 -7.59
N HIS A 97 -13.11 2.06 -8.72
CA HIS A 97 -13.62 3.12 -9.56
C HIS A 97 -15.07 3.38 -9.21
N VAL A 98 -15.35 4.56 -8.63
CA VAL A 98 -16.73 5.01 -8.42
C VAL A 98 -17.32 5.37 -9.77
N THR A 99 -18.27 4.57 -10.23
CA THR A 99 -18.98 4.79 -11.50
C THR A 99 -20.18 5.70 -11.31
N GLU A 100 -20.71 5.77 -10.09
CA GLU A 100 -21.85 6.61 -9.77
C GLU A 100 -21.77 7.16 -8.34
N ASN A 101 -22.09 8.44 -8.19
CA ASN A 101 -22.26 9.08 -6.90
C ASN A 101 -23.38 10.12 -7.00
N ARG A 102 -24.59 9.74 -6.57
CA ARG A 102 -25.76 10.61 -6.60
C ARG A 102 -26.48 10.62 -5.26
N MET A 103 -27.29 11.63 -5.05
CA MET A 103 -28.14 11.76 -3.86
C MET A 103 -29.60 11.56 -4.25
N GLU A 104 -30.26 10.58 -3.61
CA GLU A 104 -31.68 10.32 -3.79
C GLU A 104 -32.37 10.33 -2.43
N GLN A 105 -33.39 11.19 -2.27
CA GLN A 105 -34.17 11.31 -1.03
C GLN A 105 -33.28 11.50 0.23
N GLY A 106 -32.21 12.29 0.11
CA GLY A 106 -31.27 12.54 1.21
C GLY A 106 -30.30 11.39 1.52
N LYS A 107 -30.27 10.33 0.70
CA LYS A 107 -29.34 9.21 0.82
C LYS A 107 -28.35 9.21 -0.34
N PHE A 108 -27.09 8.92 -0.03
CA PHE A 108 -26.06 8.70 -1.05
C PHE A 108 -26.24 7.31 -1.68
N ILE A 109 -26.37 7.28 -3.01
CA ILE A 109 -26.26 6.08 -3.83
C ILE A 109 -24.90 6.14 -4.50
N ILE A 110 -24.02 5.22 -4.11
CA ILE A 110 -22.68 5.10 -4.65
C ILE A 110 -22.50 3.70 -5.18
N THR A 111 -22.18 3.60 -6.47
CA THR A 111 -21.83 2.34 -7.13
C THR A 111 -20.46 2.50 -7.79
N GLY A 112 -19.83 1.36 -8.05
CA GLY A 112 -18.47 1.31 -8.54
C GLY A 112 -17.95 -0.11 -8.57
N GLU A 113 -16.83 -0.28 -9.23
CA GLU A 113 -16.23 -1.57 -9.54
C GLU A 113 -14.74 -1.59 -9.21
N TYR A 114 -14.22 -2.78 -8.95
CA TYR A 114 -12.79 -2.98 -8.77
C TYR A 114 -12.14 -3.27 -10.11
N GLY A 115 -11.07 -2.54 -10.41
CA GLY A 115 -10.22 -2.77 -11.57
C GLY A 115 -8.80 -3.12 -11.14
N SER A 116 -8.24 -4.16 -11.74
CA SER A 116 -6.80 -4.39 -11.74
C SER A 116 -6.14 -3.35 -12.63
N VAL A 117 -5.11 -2.69 -12.13
CA VAL A 117 -4.44 -1.60 -12.86
C VAL A 117 -3.15 -2.11 -13.50
N GLN A 118 -2.35 -2.87 -12.76
CA GLN A 118 -1.08 -3.43 -13.22
C GLN A 118 -0.67 -4.61 -12.33
N PRO A 119 0.19 -5.51 -12.82
CA PRO A 119 0.73 -6.60 -12.01
C PRO A 119 1.75 -6.08 -10.98
N ILE A 120 2.03 -6.93 -9.99
CA ILE A 120 3.15 -6.73 -9.05
C ILE A 120 4.48 -6.75 -9.81
N SER A 121 5.44 -5.93 -9.38
CA SER A 121 6.77 -5.86 -10.00
C SER A 121 7.52 -7.18 -9.94
N GLU A 122 8.46 -7.39 -10.86
CA GLU A 122 9.36 -8.55 -10.82
C GLU A 122 10.14 -8.64 -9.51
N SER A 123 10.47 -7.48 -8.91
CA SER A 123 11.17 -7.42 -7.62
C SER A 123 10.32 -8.00 -6.49
N LEU A 124 9.03 -7.67 -6.44
CA LEU A 124 8.10 -8.22 -5.46
C LEU A 124 7.78 -9.68 -5.75
N GLN A 125 7.64 -10.07 -7.01
CA GLN A 125 7.48 -11.48 -7.39
C GLN A 125 8.64 -12.33 -6.87
N ARG A 126 9.89 -11.89 -7.10
CA ARG A 126 11.10 -12.55 -6.59
C ARG A 126 11.09 -12.61 -5.06
N ARG A 127 10.84 -11.48 -4.40
CA ARG A 127 10.75 -11.41 -2.92
C ARG A 127 9.72 -12.40 -2.37
N LEU A 128 8.54 -12.52 -2.98
CA LEU A 128 7.51 -13.44 -2.51
C LEU A 128 7.95 -14.91 -2.65
N LEU A 129 8.59 -15.27 -3.77
CA LEU A 129 9.12 -16.62 -3.99
C LEU A 129 10.25 -16.97 -3.02
N GLU A 130 11.21 -16.06 -2.84
CA GLU A 130 12.33 -16.23 -1.89
C GLU A 130 11.84 -16.38 -0.45
N ASN A 131 10.68 -15.79 -0.12
CA ASN A 131 10.02 -15.95 1.18
C ASN A 131 9.02 -17.11 1.22
N GLY A 132 9.11 -18.07 0.30
CA GLY A 132 8.40 -19.35 0.35
C GLY A 132 7.00 -19.35 -0.26
N MET A 133 6.61 -18.32 -1.03
CA MET A 133 5.36 -18.36 -1.79
C MET A 133 5.42 -19.48 -2.85
N PRO A 134 4.43 -20.40 -2.90
CA PRO A 134 4.38 -21.39 -3.97
C PRO A 134 4.18 -20.73 -5.34
N GLN A 135 4.86 -21.24 -6.37
CA GLN A 135 4.74 -20.76 -7.76
C GLN A 135 3.30 -20.69 -8.24
N THR A 136 2.48 -21.69 -7.89
CA THR A 136 1.04 -21.72 -8.24
C THR A 136 0.26 -20.56 -7.63
N THR A 137 0.62 -20.12 -6.42
CA THR A 137 0.00 -18.97 -5.77
C THR A 137 0.42 -17.67 -6.46
N LEU A 138 1.69 -17.55 -6.82
CA LEU A 138 2.20 -16.40 -7.58
C LEU A 138 1.51 -16.30 -8.94
N SER A 139 1.42 -17.39 -9.70
CA SER A 139 0.75 -17.42 -11.00
C SER A 139 -0.72 -16.99 -10.89
N ARG A 140 -1.42 -17.39 -9.82
CA ARG A 140 -2.80 -16.94 -9.57
C ARG A 140 -2.87 -15.43 -9.33
N ILE A 141 -1.96 -14.86 -8.53
CA ILE A 141 -1.91 -13.39 -8.32
C ILE A 141 -1.66 -12.67 -9.65
N LEU A 142 -0.72 -13.17 -10.45
CA LEU A 142 -0.40 -12.58 -11.76
C LEU A 142 -1.55 -12.71 -12.76
N SER A 143 -2.33 -13.80 -12.73
CA SER A 143 -3.53 -13.93 -13.56
C SER A 143 -4.67 -12.98 -13.19
N MET A 144 -4.59 -12.34 -12.02
CA MET A 144 -5.55 -11.32 -11.57
C MET A 144 -5.09 -9.90 -11.93
N GLY A 145 -3.86 -9.69 -12.44
CA GLY A 145 -3.29 -8.36 -12.72
C GLY A 145 -3.93 -7.67 -13.93
N GLY A 146 -3.79 -6.33 -14.00
CA GLY A 146 -4.14 -5.53 -15.19
C GLY A 146 -3.10 -5.68 -16.30
N GLU A 147 -3.37 -5.17 -17.51
CA GLU A 147 -2.38 -5.17 -18.60
C GLU A 147 -1.10 -4.40 -18.17
N ALA A 148 0.07 -4.91 -18.54
CA ALA A 148 1.32 -4.18 -18.32
C ALA A 148 1.31 -2.93 -19.20
N ALA A 149 1.34 -1.75 -18.57
CA ALA A 149 1.45 -0.46 -19.24
C ALA A 149 2.83 -0.29 -19.92
#